data_AF-A0A0N5CS79-F1
#
_entry.id   AF-A0A0N5CS79-F1
#
_cell.length_a   1.000
_cell.length_b   1.000
_cell.length_c   1.000
_cell.angle_alpha   90.00
_cell.angle_beta   90.00
_cell.angle_gamma   90.00
#
_symmetry.space_group_name_H-M   'P 1'
#
loop_
_entity.id
_entity.type
_entity.pdbx_description
1 polymer ?
#
loop_
_entity_poly.entity_id
_entity_poly.type
_entity_poly.pdbx_seq_one_letter_code
_entity_poly.pdbx_strand_id
1 'polypeptide(L)'
;MSGEVVRPTSISQLLPNMKSVNLTFIVLDVGQSRRTPQGHDVRTIRVADPTGSVLMGVWNDVGDKICSGDIWRLRHHGHQLIKL
;
A
#
# COMPACT_ATOMS: atom_id res chain seq x y z
N MET A 1 -30.12 7.47 4.05
CA MET A 1 -28.84 6.74 4.18
C MET A 1 -27.76 7.61 3.57
N SER A 2 -27.11 8.46 4.38
CA SER A 2 -26.01 9.30 3.91
C SER A 2 -24.80 8.40 3.62
N GLY A 3 -24.44 8.24 2.35
CA GLY A 3 -23.20 7.56 1.99
C GLY A 3 -22.03 8.30 2.62
N GLU A 4 -21.37 7.66 3.58
CA GLU A 4 -20.18 8.22 4.19
C GLU A 4 -19.13 8.39 3.10
N VAL A 5 -18.80 9.65 2.78
CA VAL A 5 -17.74 9.97 1.84
C VAL A 5 -16.43 9.57 2.51
N VAL A 6 -15.94 8.37 2.20
CA VAL A 6 -14.66 7.87 2.70
C VAL A 6 -13.56 8.78 2.14
N ARG A 7 -13.06 9.69 2.97
CA ARG A 7 -11.95 10.56 2.60
C ARG A 7 -10.67 9.72 2.55
N PRO A 8 -9.85 9.84 1.48
CA PRO A 8 -8.54 9.24 1.46
C PRO A 8 -7.73 9.74 2.65
N THR A 9 -7.15 8.81 3.41
CA THR A 9 -6.15 9.14 4.42
C THR A 9 -4.89 9.62 3.69
N SER A 10 -4.18 10.60 4.22
CA SER A 10 -2.84 10.95 3.72
C SER A 10 -1.76 10.17 4.47
N ILE A 11 -0.59 9.99 3.87
CA ILE A 11 0.51 9.24 4.50
C ILE A 11 0.95 9.91 5.82
N SER A 12 0.98 11.23 5.90
CA SER A 12 1.36 11.95 7.13
C SER A 12 0.37 11.76 8.28
N GLN A 13 -0.85 11.32 8.00
CA GLN A 13 -1.89 11.06 8.99
C GLN A 13 -1.89 9.61 9.49
N LEU A 14 -1.00 8.76 8.98
CA LEU A 14 -0.88 7.38 9.43
C LEU A 14 -0.34 7.32 10.87
N LEU A 15 -1.08 6.63 11.72
CA LEU A 15 -0.74 6.32 13.10
C LEU A 15 -0.71 4.79 13.27
N PRO A 16 0.08 4.29 14.24
CA PRO A 16 0.07 2.87 14.58
C PRO A 16 -1.34 2.37 14.89
N ASN A 17 -1.63 1.13 14.48
CA ASN A 17 -2.91 0.43 14.72
C ASN A 17 -4.15 1.05 14.07
N MET A 18 -3.99 2.02 13.15
CA MET A 18 -5.12 2.50 12.35
C MET A 18 -5.74 1.38 11.52
N LYS A 19 -7.07 1.28 11.60
CA LYS A 19 -7.88 0.38 10.78
C LYS A 19 -8.53 1.16 9.65
N SER A 20 -8.97 0.44 8.62
CA SER A 20 -9.75 1.03 7.51
C SER A 20 -9.05 2.15 6.74
N VAL A 21 -7.74 1.99 6.55
CA VAL A 21 -6.91 2.96 5.83
C VAL A 21 -7.19 2.90 4.32
N ASN A 22 -7.46 4.06 3.72
CA ASN A 22 -7.61 4.21 2.28
C ASN A 22 -6.56 5.18 1.76
N LEU A 23 -5.61 4.69 0.96
CA LEU A 23 -4.47 5.48 0.47
C LEU A 23 -4.41 5.47 -1.05
N THR A 24 -3.96 6.57 -1.64
CA THR A 24 -3.48 6.61 -3.03
C THR A 24 -2.03 7.06 -2.98
N PHE A 25 -1.12 6.32 -3.59
CA PHE A 25 0.32 6.56 -3.48
C PHE A 25 1.06 6.16 -4.75
N ILE A 26 2.23 6.77 -4.96
CA ILE A 26 3.20 6.36 -5.96
C ILE A 26 4.26 5.46 -5.33
N VAL A 27 4.69 4.43 -6.05
CA VAL A 27 5.82 3.57 -5.66
C VAL A 27 7.11 4.25 -6.05
N LEU A 28 7.98 4.53 -5.09
CA LEU A 28 9.29 5.15 -5.32
C LEU A 28 10.38 4.11 -5.53
N ASP A 29 10.39 3.07 -4.70
CA ASP A 29 11.43 2.04 -4.69
C ASP A 29 10.85 0.67 -4.34
N VAL A 30 11.43 -0.38 -4.92
CA VAL A 30 11.01 -1.77 -4.74
C VAL A 30 12.20 -2.60 -4.27
N GLY A 31 12.17 -2.99 -2.99
CA GLY A 31 13.20 -3.83 -2.40
C GLY A 31 13.21 -5.26 -2.93
N GLN A 32 14.27 -5.99 -2.59
CA GLN A 32 14.43 -7.41 -2.92
C GLN A 32 13.34 -8.28 -2.27
N SER A 33 12.95 -9.35 -2.96
CA SER A 33 12.03 -10.35 -2.42
C SER A 33 12.72 -11.25 -1.42
N ARG A 34 12.04 -11.55 -0.32
CA ARG A 34 12.45 -12.52 0.70
C ARG A 34 11.36 -13.57 0.85
N ARG A 35 11.74 -14.84 0.89
CA ARG A 35 10.82 -15.95 1.20
C ARG A 35 10.75 -16.16 2.72
N THR A 36 9.54 -16.23 3.27
CA THR A 36 9.33 -16.58 4.67
C THR A 36 9.44 -18.10 4.88
N PRO A 37 9.69 -18.58 6.12
CA PRO A 37 9.70 -20.02 6.41
C PRO A 37 8.40 -20.74 6.06
N GLN A 38 7.28 -20.02 6.09
CA GLN A 38 5.95 -20.51 5.72
C GLN A 38 5.73 -20.55 4.20
N GLY A 39 6.73 -20.12 3.42
CA GLY A 39 6.67 -20.17 1.96
C GLY A 39 5.91 -19.00 1.34
N HIS A 40 5.85 -17.83 1.98
CA HIS A 40 5.33 -16.61 1.36
C HIS A 40 6.44 -15.68 0.92
N ASP A 41 6.28 -15.03 -0.22
CA ASP A 41 7.19 -13.96 -0.64
C ASP A 41 6.75 -12.63 -0.05
N VAL A 42 7.71 -11.85 0.45
CA VAL A 42 7.46 -10.49 0.92
C VAL A 42 8.53 -9.54 0.40
N ARG A 43 8.08 -8.36 -0.02
CA ARG A 43 8.92 -7.23 -0.44
C ARG A 43 8.61 -6.02 0.43
N THR A 44 9.64 -5.25 0.76
CA THR A 44 9.48 -3.91 1.32
C THR A 44 9.56 -2.91 0.18
N ILE A 45 8.54 -2.08 0.03
CA ILE A 45 8.50 -0.99 -0.95
C ILE A 45 8.47 0.36 -0.24
N ARG A 46 9.05 1.39 -0.86
CA ARG A 46 8.87 2.78 -0.44
C ARG A 46 7.77 3.41 -1.27
N VAL A 47 6.75 3.96 -0.60
CA VAL A 47 5.61 4.60 -1.25
C VAL A 47 5.44 6.03 -0.74
N ALA A 48 4.91 6.92 -1.57
CA ALA A 48 4.77 8.33 -1.23
C ALA A 48 3.48 8.96 -1.76
N ASP A 49 3.12 10.06 -1.11
CA ASP A 49 2.13 11.04 -1.54
C ASP A 49 2.71 12.45 -1.27
N PRO A 50 2.01 13.55 -1.58
CA PRO A 50 2.52 14.91 -1.34
C PRO A 50 2.82 15.23 0.14
N THR A 51 2.32 14.44 1.08
CA THR A 51 2.45 14.66 2.53
C THR A 51 3.63 13.91 3.15
N GLY A 52 4.18 12.90 2.48
CA GLY A 52 5.32 12.15 2.96
C GLY A 52 5.50 10.78 2.29
N SER A 53 6.33 9.93 2.90
CA SER A 53 6.59 8.57 2.42
C SER A 53 6.73 7.58 3.55
N VAL A 54 6.30 6.34 3.33
CA VAL A 54 6.41 5.23 4.28
C VAL A 54 6.93 3.97 3.60
N LEU A 55 7.44 3.03 4.39
CA LEU A 55 7.72 1.68 3.95
C LEU A 55 6.47 0.81 4.09
N MET A 56 6.18 0.00 3.08
CA MET A 56 5.05 -0.93 3.06
C MET A 56 5.54 -2.34 2.72
N GLY A 57 5.09 -3.32 3.50
CA GLY A 57 5.31 -4.74 3.20
C GLY A 57 4.23 -5.27 2.27
N VAL A 58 4.62 -5.83 1.13
CA VAL A 58 3.71 -6.41 0.14
C VAL A 58 4.02 -7.88 -0.03
N TRP A 59 2.97 -8.71 -0.08
CA TRP A 59 3.08 -10.15 -0.03
C TRP A 59 2.66 -10.83 -1.34
N ASN A 60 3.32 -11.94 -1.65
CA ASN A 60 3.02 -12.85 -2.76
C ASN A 60 2.86 -12.12 -4.12
N ASP A 61 1.91 -12.57 -4.94
CA ASP A 61 1.68 -12.13 -6.32
C ASP A 61 1.51 -10.61 -6.50
N VAL A 62 1.09 -9.90 -5.45
CA VAL A 62 0.99 -8.43 -5.49
C VAL A 62 2.38 -7.82 -5.57
N GLY A 63 3.34 -8.36 -4.80
CA GLY A 63 4.72 -7.88 -4.77
C GLY A 63 5.42 -8.03 -6.12
N ASP A 64 5.04 -9.03 -6.92
CA ASP A 64 5.62 -9.26 -8.24
C ASP A 64 5.02 -8.37 -9.34
N LYS A 65 3.88 -7.72 -9.07
CA LYS A 65 3.20 -6.81 -10.03
C LYS A 65 3.51 -5.33 -9.79
N ILE A 66 4.26 -5.01 -8.74
CA ILE A 66 4.62 -3.65 -8.35
C ILE A 66 5.95 -3.24 -9.00
N CYS A 67 5.94 -2.10 -9.67
CA CYS A 67 7.12 -1.43 -10.20
C CYS A 67 7.25 0.00 -9.66
N SER A 68 8.47 0.53 -9.61
CA SER A 68 8.70 1.96 -9.35
C SER A 68 7.99 2.82 -10.40
N GLY A 69 7.39 3.92 -9.95
CA GLY A 69 6.57 4.81 -10.77
C GLY A 69 5.09 4.42 -10.82
N ASP A 70 4.71 3.20 -10.43
CA ASP A 70 3.30 2.80 -10.40
C ASP A 70 2.50 3.63 -9.40
N ILE A 71 1.25 3.95 -9.74
CA ILE A 71 0.29 4.57 -8.83
C ILE A 71 -0.72 3.51 -8.40
N TRP A 72 -0.86 3.35 -7.08
CA TRP A 72 -1.75 2.36 -6.49
C TRP A 72 -2.75 3.00 -5.55
N ARG A 73 -3.92 2.37 -5.46
CA ARG A 73 -4.95 2.71 -4.47
C ARG A 73 -5.23 1.51 -3.56
N LEU A 74 -5.00 1.70 -2.26
CA LEU A 74 -5.38 0.78 -1.20
C LEU A 74 -6.79 1.12 -0.71
N ARG A 75 -7.68 0.12 -0.67
CA ARG A 75 -9.04 0.27 -0.14
C ARG A 75 -9.34 -0.76 0.95
N HIS A 76 -10.04 -0.32 1.99
CA HIS A 76 -10.45 -1.17 3.12
C HIS A 76 -11.43 -2.29 2.71
N HIS A 77 -12.39 -2.02 1.83
CA HIS A 77 -13.41 -3.01 1.45
C HIS A 77 -12.89 -3.95 0.35
N GLY A 78 -12.48 -5.16 0.76
CA GLY A 78 -12.25 -6.30 -0.14
C GLY A 78 -10.80 -6.61 -0.52
N HIS A 79 -9.79 -6.10 0.20
CA HIS A 79 -8.36 -6.36 -0.09
C HIS A 79 -7.97 -6.06 -1.56
N GLN A 80 -8.58 -5.04 -2.17
CA GLN A 80 -8.27 -4.67 -3.54
C GLN A 80 -7.23 -3.55 -3.54
N LEU A 81 -6.02 -3.93 -3.93
CA LEU A 81 -5.02 -3.02 -4.44
C LEU A 81 -5.29 -2.82 -5.93
N ILE A 82 -5.61 -1.60 -6.33
CA ILE A 82 -5.89 -1.25 -7.72
C ILE A 82 -4.73 -0.44 -8.24
N LYS A 83 -4.07 -0.96 -9.28
CA LYS A 83 -3.12 -0.20 -10.10
C LYS A 83 -3.92 0.75 -11.00
N LEU A 84 -3.60 2.04 -10.93
CA LEU A 84 -4.25 3.09 -11.72
C LEU A 84 -3.57 3.26 -13.08
#